data_AF-A0A8I2FVF8-F1
#
_entry.id   AF-A0A8I2FVF8-F1
#
_cell.length_a   1.000
_cell.length_b   1.000
_cell.length_c   1.000
_cell.angle_alpha   90.00
_cell.angle_beta   90.00
_cell.angle_gamma   90.00
#
_symmetry.space_group_name_H-M   'P 1'
#
loop_
_entity.id
_entity.type
_entity.pdbx_description
1 polymer ?
#
loop_
_entity_poly.entity_id
_entity_poly.type
_entity_poly.pdbx_seq_one_letter_code
_entity_poly.pdbx_strand_id
1 'polypeptide(L)'
;MHVPEIIEVKKHLDELKDKGLVKEWELPYENILTRLTAAIYFLTPTDESKLDEIWNELDKHPMLQYRLNEERKLSQLEWRVEFNKGFEL
;
A
#
# COMPACT_ATOMS: atom_id res chain seq x y z
N MET A 1 -1.21 21.03 4.24
CA MET A 1 -0.27 20.47 3.25
C MET A 1 0.12 19.07 3.72
N HIS A 2 -0.53 18.01 3.22
CA HIS A 2 -0.28 16.60 3.60
C HIS A 2 -0.63 15.63 2.44
N VAL A 3 -0.13 15.88 1.24
CA VAL A 3 -0.42 15.06 0.04
C VAL A 3 0.81 14.58 -0.77
N PRO A 4 2.09 14.93 -0.49
CA PRO A 4 3.19 14.41 -1.32
C PRO A 4 3.44 12.91 -1.09
N GLU A 5 3.39 12.44 0.16
CA GLU A 5 3.70 11.03 0.50
C GLU A 5 2.74 10.03 -0.17
N ILE A 6 1.44 10.34 -0.24
CA ILE A 6 0.45 9.50 -0.94
C ILE A 6 0.75 9.44 -2.44
N ILE A 7 1.14 10.58 -3.04
CA ILE A 7 1.48 10.64 -4.46
C ILE A 7 2.75 9.81 -4.73
N GLU A 8 3.74 9.88 -3.86
CA GLU A 8 4.98 9.09 -3.95
C GLU A 8 4.71 7.58 -3.82
N VAL A 9 3.89 7.15 -2.87
CA VAL A 9 3.51 5.74 -2.72
C VAL A 9 2.72 5.25 -3.94
N LYS A 10 1.73 6.02 -4.41
CA LYS A 10 0.97 5.69 -5.63
C LYS A 10 1.90 5.51 -6.83
N LYS A 11 2.86 6.43 -7.00
CA LYS A 11 3.85 6.33 -8.08
C LYS A 11 4.73 5.09 -7.93
N HIS A 12 5.21 4.79 -6.73
CA HIS A 12 5.99 3.59 -6.47
C HIS A 12 5.20 2.30 -6.76
N LEU A 13 3.93 2.23 -6.37
CA LEU A 13 3.06 1.08 -6.67
C LEU A 13 2.83 0.91 -8.18
N ASP A 14 2.73 2.01 -8.92
CA ASP A 14 2.65 1.99 -10.38
C ASP A 14 3.96 1.49 -11.02
N GLU A 15 5.11 1.92 -10.51
CA GLU A 15 6.42 1.40 -10.93
C GLU A 15 6.58 -0.09 -10.62
N LEU A 16 6.10 -0.56 -9.46
CA LEU A 16 6.11 -1.99 -9.12
C LEU A 16 5.22 -2.80 -10.05
N LYS A 17 4.11 -2.21 -10.51
CA LYS A 17 3.23 -2.81 -11.51
C LYS A 17 3.91 -2.88 -12.88
N ASP A 18 4.56 -1.80 -13.31
CA ASP A 18 5.30 -1.74 -14.58
C ASP A 18 6.49 -2.73 -14.60
N LYS A 19 7.18 -2.88 -13.46
CA LYS A 19 8.22 -3.90 -13.25
C LYS A 19 7.69 -5.35 -13.24
N GLY A 20 6.37 -5.54 -13.26
CA GLY A 20 5.73 -6.86 -13.21
C GLY A 20 5.79 -7.54 -11.85
N LEU A 21 6.10 -6.81 -10.77
CA LEU A 21 6.13 -7.33 -9.40
C LEU A 21 4.72 -7.38 -8.80
N VAL A 22 3.95 -6.32 -9.01
CA VAL A 22 2.55 -6.22 -8.59
C VAL A 22 1.66 -6.45 -9.78
N LYS A 23 0.72 -7.37 -9.67
CA LYS A 23 -0.27 -7.64 -10.73
C LYS A 23 -1.30 -6.52 -10.79
N GLU A 24 -1.83 -6.17 -9.62
CA GLU A 24 -2.85 -5.13 -9.47
C GLU A 24 -2.76 -4.52 -8.08
N TRP A 25 -3.06 -3.23 -7.99
CA TRP A 25 -3.18 -2.53 -6.72
C TRP A 25 -4.39 -1.59 -6.76
N GLU A 26 -5.00 -1.38 -5.61
CA GLU A 26 -6.18 -0.54 -5.42
C GLU A 26 -6.05 0.31 -4.16
N LEU A 27 -6.68 1.49 -4.19
CA LEU A 27 -6.86 2.36 -3.03
C LEU A 27 -8.36 2.61 -2.84
N PRO A 28 -9.07 1.80 -2.04
CA PRO A 28 -10.53 1.80 -2.01
C PRO A 28 -11.16 3.03 -1.33
N TYR A 29 -10.44 3.76 -0.47
CA TYR A 29 -11.00 4.93 0.24
C TYR A 29 -10.01 6.10 0.37
N GLU A 30 -10.15 7.10 -0.49
CA GLU A 30 -9.59 8.44 -0.26
C GLU A 30 -10.45 9.28 0.72
N ASN A 31 -11.74 8.95 0.91
CA ASN A 31 -12.68 9.81 1.67
C ASN A 31 -12.52 9.81 3.21
N ILE A 32 -11.71 8.91 3.79
CA ILE A 32 -11.36 8.94 5.23
C ILE A 32 -10.08 9.79 5.47
N LEU A 33 -9.55 10.45 4.45
CA LEU A 33 -8.49 11.47 4.58
C LEU A 33 -8.96 12.74 5.33
N THR A 34 -10.15 12.75 5.93
CA THR A 34 -10.61 13.80 6.84
C THR A 34 -9.90 13.77 8.20
N ARG A 35 -9.25 12.65 8.54
CA ARG A 35 -8.24 12.57 9.62
C ARG A 35 -7.03 11.83 9.08
N LEU A 36 -6.00 12.56 8.66
CA LEU A 36 -4.54 12.35 8.84
C LEU A 36 -3.93 10.97 9.21
N THR A 37 -4.60 9.82 9.10
CA THR A 37 -4.31 8.66 9.97
C THR A 37 -4.12 7.29 9.32
N ALA A 38 -4.10 7.16 7.98
CA ALA A 38 -3.48 6.05 7.23
C ALA A 38 -4.08 5.97 5.82
N ALA A 39 -3.23 5.94 4.79
CA ALA A 39 -3.64 5.47 3.48
C ALA A 39 -3.49 3.93 3.46
N ILE A 40 -4.62 3.24 3.21
CA ILE A 40 -4.67 1.77 3.14
C ILE A 40 -4.74 1.39 1.68
N TYR A 41 -3.64 0.87 1.17
CA TYR A 41 -3.51 0.32 -0.17
C TYR A 41 -3.77 -1.18 -0.10
N PHE A 42 -4.23 -1.72 -1.21
CA PHE A 42 -4.34 -3.15 -1.39
C PHE A 42 -3.58 -3.51 -2.65
N LEU A 43 -2.88 -4.64 -2.64
CA LEU A 43 -2.14 -5.13 -3.79
C LEU A 43 -2.20 -6.65 -3.88
N THR A 44 -2.09 -7.14 -5.09
CA THR A 44 -1.87 -8.55 -5.39
C THR A 44 -0.52 -8.67 -6.11
N PRO A 45 0.45 -9.40 -5.54
CA PRO A 45 1.71 -9.67 -6.23
C PRO A 45 1.44 -10.51 -7.48
N THR A 46 2.31 -10.40 -8.48
CA THR A 46 2.27 -11.31 -9.64
C THR A 46 2.63 -12.73 -9.23
N ASP A 47 3.53 -12.86 -8.26
CA ASP A 47 4.06 -14.13 -7.76
C ASP A 47 4.43 -13.99 -6.27
N GLU A 48 4.18 -15.02 -5.46
CA GLU A 48 4.54 -15.02 -4.03
C GLU A 48 6.06 -14.86 -3.84
N SER A 49 6.85 -15.36 -4.80
CA SER A 49 8.31 -15.22 -4.84
C SER A 49 8.78 -13.77 -4.95
N LYS A 50 7.90 -12.86 -5.41
CA LYS A 50 8.18 -11.42 -5.57
C LYS A 50 7.78 -10.57 -4.37
N LEU A 51 7.10 -11.15 -3.38
CA LEU A 51 6.67 -10.43 -2.17
C LEU A 51 7.85 -9.78 -1.45
N ASP A 52 8.95 -10.51 -1.27
CA ASP A 52 10.14 -9.99 -0.60
C ASP A 52 10.70 -8.75 -1.32
N GLU A 53 10.74 -8.78 -2.66
CA GLU A 53 11.18 -7.66 -3.49
C GLU A 53 10.23 -6.45 -3.39
N ILE A 54 8.92 -6.71 -3.39
CA ILE A 54 7.88 -5.69 -3.20
C ILE A 54 8.02 -5.03 -1.83
N TRP A 55 8.18 -5.82 -0.77
CA TRP A 55 8.33 -5.30 0.59
C TRP A 55 9.61 -4.50 0.75
N ASN A 56 10.73 -4.97 0.18
CA ASN A 56 11.99 -4.25 0.21
C ASN A 56 11.91 -2.88 -0.53
N GLU A 57 11.19 -2.83 -1.65
CA GLU A 57 10.97 -1.55 -2.36
C GLU A 57 10.04 -0.61 -1.56
N LEU A 58 9.03 -1.15 -0.88
CA LEU A 58 8.07 -0.39 -0.08
C LEU A 58 8.59 0.00 1.31
N ASP A 59 9.57 -0.72 1.86
CA ASP A 59 10.20 -0.46 3.17
C ASP A 59 10.93 0.89 3.20
N LYS A 60 11.26 1.43 2.02
CA LYS A 60 11.74 2.81 1.86
C LYS A 60 10.77 3.86 2.41
N HIS A 61 9.48 3.52 2.51
CA HIS A 61 8.49 4.38 3.12
C HIS A 61 8.42 4.10 4.62
N PRO A 62 8.54 5.15 5.47
CA PRO A 62 8.53 4.96 6.91
C PRO A 62 7.19 4.37 7.38
N MET A 63 7.28 3.43 8.33
CA MET A 63 6.13 2.80 8.97
C MET A 63 5.22 2.03 8.01
N LEU A 64 5.84 1.41 6.99
CA LEU A 64 5.22 0.35 6.20
C LEU A 64 4.67 -0.74 7.14
N GLN A 65 3.38 -1.03 6.99
CA GLN A 65 2.77 -2.23 7.54
C GLN A 65 2.05 -2.96 6.41
N TYR A 66 2.20 -4.27 6.35
CA TYR A 66 1.47 -5.09 5.40
C TYR A 66 0.91 -6.32 6.10
N ARG A 67 -0.28 -6.75 5.66
CA ARG A 67 -0.99 -7.90 6.20
C ARG A 67 -1.86 -8.54 5.13
N LEU A 68 -2.14 -9.82 5.28
CA LEU A 68 -3.09 -10.49 4.40
C LEU A 68 -4.50 -9.92 4.59
N ASN A 69 -5.19 -9.67 3.49
CA ASN A 69 -6.56 -9.21 3.47
C ASN A 69 -7.51 -10.41 3.60
N GLU A 70 -7.53 -11.05 4.76
CA GLU A 70 -8.38 -12.22 5.01
C GLU A 70 -9.88 -11.90 4.94
N GLU A 71 -10.27 -10.71 5.40
CA GLU A 71 -11.68 -10.31 5.44
C GLU A 71 -12.25 -9.94 4.05
N ARG A 72 -11.42 -9.49 3.10
CA ARG A 72 -11.81 -9.04 1.74
C ARG A 72 -13.05 -8.13 1.68
N LYS A 73 -13.31 -7.37 2.76
CA LYS A 73 -14.47 -6.48 2.89
C LYS A 73 -14.32 -5.18 2.10
N LEU A 74 -13.10 -4.69 1.94
CA LEU A 74 -12.81 -3.38 1.33
C LEU A 74 -12.23 -3.49 -0.09
N SER A 75 -11.49 -4.56 -0.37
CA SER A 75 -10.95 -4.89 -1.69
C SER A 75 -10.85 -6.42 -1.81
N GLN A 76 -10.85 -6.92 -3.04
CA GLN A 76 -10.68 -8.34 -3.36
C GLN A 76 -9.21 -8.76 -3.46
N LEU A 77 -8.28 -7.81 -3.39
CA LEU A 77 -6.85 -8.05 -3.47
C LEU A 77 -6.33 -8.78 -2.22
N GLU A 78 -5.16 -9.41 -2.39
CA GLU A 78 -4.65 -10.39 -1.43
C GLU A 78 -3.97 -9.74 -0.22
N TRP A 79 -3.23 -8.66 -0.44
CA TRP A 79 -2.48 -7.98 0.59
C TRP A 79 -3.02 -6.59 0.84
N ARG A 80 -3.07 -6.22 2.11
CA ARG A 80 -3.35 -4.88 2.60
C ARG A 80 -2.04 -4.25 3.05
N VAL A 81 -1.75 -3.05 2.57
CA VAL A 81 -0.54 -2.29 2.85
C VAL A 81 -0.93 -0.91 3.39
N GLU A 82 -0.34 -0.53 4.51
CA GLU A 82 -0.65 0.67 5.26
C GLU A 82 0.63 1.44 5.51
N PHE A 83 0.59 2.75 5.27
CA PHE A 83 1.69 3.66 5.59
C PHE A 83 1.14 4.63 6.64
N ASN A 84 1.38 4.32 7.91
CA ASN A 84 0.86 5.11 9.02
C ASN A 84 2.00 5.77 9.76
N LYS A 85 2.15 7.09 9.58
CA LYS A 85 2.99 7.91 10.45
C LYS A 85 2.34 7.93 11.82
N GLY A 86 2.82 7.06 12.70
CA GLY A 86 2.43 6.90 14.08
C GLY A 86 2.04 8.23 14.70
N PHE A 87 0.73 8.39 14.88
CA PHE A 87 0.23 9.33 15.87
C PHE A 87 0.56 8.70 17.22
N GLU A 88 1.72 9.03 17.78
CA GLU A 88 1.89 8.97 19.23
C GLU A 88 0.82 9.91 19.81
N LEU A 89 -0.04 9.33 20.65
CA LEU A 89 -1.21 9.97 21.25
C LEU A 89 -0.83 10.59 22.60
#